data_AF-F0ZVJ9-F1
#
_entry.id   AF-F0ZVJ9-F1
#
_cell.length_a   1.000
_cell.length_b   1.000
_cell.length_c   1.000
_cell.angle_alpha   90.00
_cell.angle_beta   90.00
_cell.angle_gamma   90.00
#
_symmetry.space_group_name_H-M   'P 1'
#
loop_
_entity.id
_entity.type
_entity.pdbx_description
1 polymer ?
#
loop_
_entity_poly.entity_id
_entity_poly.type
_entity_poly.pdbx_seq_one_letter_code
_entity_poly.pdbx_strand_id
1 'polypeptide(L)'
;SKVPILRFQDKETDVFFDLSLHKSSVGLQNSLLLKEYVDIDERCKQLIILVKWWASQKNLNDASKDSFSSFCLSSMVIHFLQSLSPPVLP
;
A
#
# COMPACT_ATOMS: atom_id res chain seq x y z
N SER A 1 -15.29 -14.09 1.61
CA SER A 1 -16.27 -13.26 0.89
C SER A 1 -15.61 -11.99 0.39
N LYS A 2 -15.79 -11.66 -0.90
CA LYS A 2 -15.27 -10.42 -1.50
C LYS A 2 -16.01 -9.23 -0.87
N VAL A 3 -15.30 -8.21 -0.40
CA VAL A 3 -15.93 -7.00 0.16
C VAL A 3 -16.63 -6.24 -0.98
N PRO A 4 -17.92 -5.89 -0.88
CA PRO A 4 -18.57 -5.06 -1.88
C PRO A 4 -17.99 -3.65 -1.83
N ILE A 5 -17.63 -3.10 -3.00
CA ILE A 5 -17.03 -1.77 -3.16
C ILE A 5 -17.89 -0.97 -4.15
N LEU A 6 -18.34 0.19 -3.72
CA LEU A 6 -18.96 1.21 -4.56
C LEU A 6 -17.86 2.11 -5.11
N ARG A 7 -17.71 2.17 -6.43
CA ARG A 7 -16.76 3.07 -7.10
C ARG A 7 -17.47 4.25 -7.72
N PHE A 8 -16.98 5.46 -7.48
CA PHE A 8 -17.51 6.67 -8.07
C PHE A 8 -16.38 7.67 -8.36
N GLN A 9 -16.65 8.63 -9.23
CA GLN A 9 -15.69 9.63 -9.69
C GLN A 9 -16.26 11.00 -9.39
N ASP A 10 -15.46 11.86 -8.76
CA ASP A 10 -15.80 13.26 -8.65
C ASP A 10 -15.56 13.97 -9.98
N LYS A 11 -16.57 14.72 -10.45
CA LYS A 11 -16.55 15.35 -11.77
C LYS A 11 -15.68 16.61 -11.83
N GLU A 12 -15.45 17.26 -10.69
CA GLU A 12 -14.64 18.49 -10.63
C GLU A 12 -13.16 18.18 -10.52
N THR A 13 -12.79 17.21 -9.67
CA THR A 13 -11.39 16.87 -9.39
C THR A 13 -10.84 15.71 -10.20
N ASP A 14 -11.69 14.98 -10.94
CA ASP A 14 -11.33 13.76 -11.68
C ASP A 14 -10.79 12.62 -10.78
N VAL A 15 -11.08 12.68 -9.48
CA VAL A 15 -10.63 11.69 -8.49
C VAL A 15 -11.60 10.53 -8.41
N PHE A 16 -11.06 9.31 -8.46
CA PHE A 16 -11.81 8.07 -8.24
C PHE A 16 -11.81 7.68 -6.76
N PHE A 17 -12.98 7.31 -6.25
CA PHE A 17 -13.22 6.90 -4.88
C PHE A 17 -13.78 5.48 -4.81
N ASP A 18 -13.23 4.69 -3.90
CA ASP A 18 -13.71 3.35 -3.56
C ASP A 18 -14.32 3.38 -2.14
N LEU A 19 -15.63 3.18 -2.03
CA LEU A 19 -16.37 3.13 -0.77
C LEU A 19 -16.78 1.69 -0.43
N SER A 20 -16.32 1.19 0.71
CA SER A 20 -16.77 -0.09 1.28
C SER A 20 -17.60 0.13 2.53
N LEU A 21 -18.82 -0.43 2.58
CA LEU A 21 -19.70 -0.35 3.76
C LEU A 21 -19.33 -1.36 4.86
N HIS A 22 -18.41 -2.29 4.58
CA HIS A 22 -17.94 -3.28 5.53
C HIS A 22 -16.75 -2.73 6.32
N LYS A 23 -16.84 -2.74 7.66
CA LYS A 23 -15.67 -2.51 8.53
C LYS A 23 -14.74 -3.73 8.45
N SER A 24 -13.78 -3.68 7.54
CA SER A 24 -12.66 -4.62 7.55
C SER A 24 -11.67 -4.20 8.64
N SER A 25 -11.77 -4.79 9.84
CA SER A 25 -10.84 -4.54 10.95
C SER A 25 -9.38 -4.77 10.53
N VAL A 26 -9.14 -5.81 9.73
CA VAL A 26 -7.81 -6.15 9.19
C VAL A 26 -7.28 -5.07 8.24
N GLY A 27 -8.13 -4.51 7.37
CA GLY A 27 -7.71 -3.44 6.45
C GLY A 27 -7.31 -2.15 7.17
N LEU A 28 -8.05 -1.82 8.24
CA LEU A 28 -7.70 -0.70 9.11
C LEU A 28 -6.39 -0.94 9.85
N GLN A 29 -6.22 -2.12 10.47
CA GLN A 29 -4.99 -2.49 11.18
C GLN A 29 -3.77 -2.46 10.26
N ASN A 30 -3.87 -3.00 9.05
CA ASN A 30 -2.79 -2.95 8.05
C ASN A 30 -2.41 -1.51 7.67
N SER A 31 -3.41 -0.64 7.51
CA SER A 31 -3.17 0.77 7.18
C SER A 31 -2.49 1.53 8.32
N LEU A 32 -2.91 1.26 9.57
CA LEU A 32 -2.26 1.80 10.76
C LEU A 32 -0.83 1.27 10.91
N LEU A 33 -0.62 -0.03 10.73
CA LEU A 33 0.71 -0.64 10.81
C LEU A 33 1.68 -0.02 9.80
N LEU A 34 1.26 0.11 8.53
CA LEU A 34 2.09 0.76 7.50
C LEU A 34 2.41 2.20 7.86
N LYS A 35 1.47 2.92 8.47
CA LYS A 35 1.69 4.28 8.93
C LYS A 35 2.78 4.32 10.01
N GLU A 36 2.69 3.48 11.03
CA GLU A 36 3.71 3.42 12.10
C GLU A 36 5.11 3.14 11.53
N TYR A 37 5.26 2.19 10.60
CA TYR A 37 6.56 1.91 9.97
C TYR A 37 7.12 3.08 9.16
N VAL A 38 6.25 3.82 8.48
CA VAL A 38 6.63 5.01 7.72
C VAL A 38 7.02 6.17 8.64
N ASP A 39 6.38 6.28 9.80
CA ASP A 39 6.64 7.31 10.80
C ASP A 39 7.93 7.02 11.61
N ILE A 40 8.38 5.76 11.69
CA ILE A 40 9.65 5.37 12.34
C ILE A 40 10.87 5.91 11.58
N ASP A 41 10.92 5.75 10.25
CA ASP A 41 12.07 6.15 9.44
C ASP A 41 11.65 6.65 8.04
N GLU A 42 12.06 7.85 7.68
CA GLU A 42 11.69 8.49 6.41
C GLU A 42 12.12 7.69 5.17
N ARG A 43 13.23 6.93 5.26
CA ARG A 43 13.72 6.09 4.16
C ARG A 43 12.72 5.00 3.80
N CYS A 44 11.92 4.54 4.75
CA CYS A 44 10.81 3.60 4.51
C CYS A 44 9.80 4.21 3.53
N LYS A 45 9.34 5.43 3.80
CA LYS A 45 8.40 6.15 2.93
C LYS A 45 8.96 6.33 1.52
N GLN A 46 10.19 6.82 1.44
CA GLN A 46 10.86 7.11 0.18
C GLN A 46 11.01 5.83 -0.66
N LEU A 47 11.44 4.73 -0.04
CA LEU A 47 11.62 3.45 -0.73
C LEU A 47 10.28 2.82 -1.15
N ILE A 48 9.24 2.91 -0.32
CA ILE A 48 7.88 2.47 -0.70
C ILE A 48 7.39 3.23 -1.93
N ILE A 49 7.53 4.56 -1.95
CA ILE A 49 7.12 5.39 -3.10
C ILE A 49 7.91 4.99 -4.36
N LEU A 50 9.23 4.83 -4.25
CA LEU A 50 10.11 4.44 -5.35
C LEU A 50 9.71 3.07 -5.93
N VAL A 51 9.55 2.06 -5.07
CA VAL A 51 9.18 0.69 -5.49
C VAL A 51 7.80 0.66 -6.11
N LYS A 52 6.82 1.38 -5.54
CA LYS A 52 5.47 1.48 -6.11
C LYS A 52 5.46 2.17 -7.47
N TRP A 53 6.23 3.26 -7.61
CA TRP A 53 6.37 3.95 -8.89
C TRP A 53 6.98 3.03 -9.94
N TRP A 54 8.11 2.38 -9.62
CA TRP A 54 8.77 1.42 -10.50
C TRP A 54 7.83 0.27 -10.91
N ALA A 55 7.13 -0.32 -9.94
CA ALA A 55 6.18 -1.41 -10.20
C ALA A 55 5.02 -0.95 -11.09
N SER A 56 4.51 0.27 -10.89
CA SER A 56 3.47 0.85 -11.74
C SER A 56 3.95 1.03 -13.19
N GLN A 57 5.18 1.52 -13.41
CA GLN A 57 5.77 1.64 -14.76
C GLN A 57 5.96 0.28 -15.45
N LYS A 58 6.03 -0.81 -14.68
CA LYS A 58 6.14 -2.18 -15.18
C LYS A 58 4.80 -2.92 -15.23
N ASN A 59 3.68 -2.26 -14.94
CA ASN A 59 2.36 -2.87 -14.83
C ASN A 59 2.28 -4.00 -13.78
N LEU A 60 3.04 -3.88 -12.68
CA LEU A 60 3.14 -4.87 -11.60
C LEU A 60 2.42 -4.45 -10.30
N ASN A 61 1.66 -3.35 -10.32
CA ASN A 61 0.96 -2.79 -9.15
C ASN A 61 -0.57 -2.73 -9.36
N ASP A 62 -1.15 -3.84 -9.78
CA ASP A 62 -2.59 -4.01 -9.99
C ASP A 62 -3.02 -5.45 -9.63
N ALA A 63 -3.48 -5.62 -8.40
CA ALA A 63 -3.95 -6.92 -7.89
C ALA A 63 -5.21 -7.43 -8.61
N SER A 64 -5.93 -6.57 -9.34
CA SER A 64 -7.08 -7.00 -10.14
C SER A 64 -6.67 -7.64 -11.47
N LYS A 65 -5.40 -7.49 -11.87
CA LYS A 65 -4.77 -8.06 -13.07
C LYS A 65 -3.70 -9.10 -12.73
N ASP A 66 -3.89 -9.84 -11.63
CA ASP A 66 -2.97 -10.89 -11.16
C ASP A 66 -1.52 -10.44 -10.88
N SER A 67 -1.31 -9.16 -10.59
CA SER A 67 -0.01 -8.62 -10.17
C SER A 67 0.01 -8.24 -8.68
N PHE A 68 1.07 -7.60 -8.19
CA PHE A 68 1.19 -7.29 -6.77
C PHE A 68 0.18 -6.22 -6.34
N SER A 69 -0.37 -6.37 -5.13
CA SER A 69 -1.11 -5.29 -4.51
C SER A 69 -0.16 -4.21 -3.97
N SER A 70 -0.65 -2.97 -3.89
CA SER A 70 0.12 -1.89 -3.25
C SER A 70 0.52 -2.23 -1.81
N PHE A 71 -0.31 -2.98 -1.07
CA PHE A 71 0.04 -3.46 0.28
C PHE A 71 1.19 -4.46 0.24
N CYS A 72 1.16 -5.42 -0.69
CA CYS A 72 2.22 -6.42 -0.85
C CYS A 72 3.58 -5.74 -1.13
N LEU A 73 3.62 -4.78 -2.05
CA LEU A 73 4.84 -4.03 -2.35
C LEU A 73 5.36 -3.25 -1.12
N SER A 74 4.47 -2.60 -0.37
CA SER A 74 4.87 -1.91 0.87
C SER A 74 5.43 -2.87 1.91
N SER A 75 4.80 -4.03 2.11
CA SER A 75 5.27 -5.04 3.07
C SER A 75 6.61 -5.65 2.67
N MET A 76 6.87 -5.83 1.36
CA MET A 76 8.18 -6.28 0.87
C MET A 76 9.29 -5.28 1.20
N VAL A 77 9.01 -3.98 1.06
CA VAL A 77 9.97 -2.92 1.41
C VAL A 77 10.25 -2.91 2.91
N ILE A 78 9.20 -2.99 3.74
CA ILE A 78 9.36 -3.05 5.20
C ILE A 78 10.22 -4.25 5.59
N HIS A 79 9.90 -5.43 5.05
CA HIS A 79 10.66 -6.65 5.33
C HIS A 79 12.13 -6.55 4.89
N PHE A 80 12.40 -5.94 3.74
CA PHE A 80 13.76 -5.66 3.30
C PHE A 80 14.52 -4.79 4.31
N LEU A 81 13.90 -3.71 4.80
CA LEU A 81 14.52 -2.80 5.76
C LEU A 81 14.75 -3.45 7.14
N GLN A 82 13.89 -4.39 7.54
CA GLN A 82 14.08 -5.23 8.73
C GLN A 82 15.22 -6.25 8.59
N SER A 83 15.50 -6.69 7.35
CA SER A 83 16.50 -7.73 7.08
C SER A 83 17.93 -7.18 6.90
N LEU A 84 18.11 -5.86 6.96
CA LEU A 84 19.43 -5.23 6.84
C LEU A 84 20.29 -5.46 8.10
N SER A 85 21.61 -5.31 7.95
CA SER A 85 22.56 -5.38 9.05
C SER A 85 23.41 -4.09 9.08
N PRO A 86 23.18 -3.17 10.03
CA PRO A 86 22.13 -3.19 11.05
C PRO A 86 20.71 -2.96 10.46
N PRO A 87 19.65 -3.45 11.14
CA PRO A 87 18.28 -3.26 10.68
C PRO A 87 17.89 -1.78 10.73
N VAL A 88 17.16 -1.32 9.71
CA VAL A 88 16.65 0.07 9.61
C VAL A 88 15.31 0.21 10.32
N LEU A 89 14.47 -0.83 10.25
CA LEU A 89 13.19 -0.92 10.95
C LEU A 89 13.24 -2.07 11.98
N PRO A 90 12.45 -1.97 13.08
CA PRO A 90 12.32 -3.03 14.06
C PRO A 90 11.64 -4.29 13.49
#